data_AF-A0A7S0VWH2-F1
#
_entry.id   AF-A0A7S0VWH2-F1
#
_cell.length_a   1.000
_cell.length_b   1.000
_cell.length_c   1.000
_cell.angle_alpha   90.00
_cell.angle_beta   90.00
_cell.angle_gamma   90.00
#
_symmetry.space_group_name_H-M   'P 1'
#
loop_
_entity.id
_entity.type
_entity.pdbx_description
1 polymer ?
#
loop_
_entity_poly.entity_id
_entity_poly.type
_entity_poly.pdbx_seq_one_letter_code
_entity_poly.pdbx_strand_id
1 'polypeptide(L)'
;MVFTEETHRKRGFCCGRKCRHCPYGHWNVDATNRANIVQTPVLCRVRKAAGESGPVDVLFWSGGKDSYLALLRLRERAEGGRRTVMVTTHGRDGVVGEQHIPVGRVMQQAKALGLDLMLVPLPDECGNEAYVEAVGIALGRLLEDVGAAGHRSECRLVFGDLHLQDIRAWREDCLKGR
;
A
#
# COMPACT_ATOMS: atom_id res chain seq x y z
N MET A 1 -11.45 -20.07 -8.17
CA MET A 1 -11.55 -19.61 -6.76
C MET A 1 -11.22 -20.79 -5.85
N VAL A 2 -10.24 -20.65 -4.94
CA VAL A 2 -9.89 -21.74 -3.99
C VAL A 2 -10.61 -21.47 -2.67
N PHE A 3 -11.39 -22.42 -2.16
CA PHE A 3 -12.20 -22.26 -0.93
C PHE A 3 -11.42 -21.74 0.30
N THR A 4 -10.12 -22.04 0.39
CA THR A 4 -9.26 -21.55 1.47
C THR A 4 -9.00 -20.04 1.39
N GLU A 5 -8.95 -19.47 0.18
CA GLU A 5 -8.69 -18.03 -0.02
C GLU A 5 -9.82 -17.16 0.54
N GLU A 6 -11.08 -17.56 0.32
CA GLU A 6 -12.25 -16.84 0.84
C GLU A 6 -12.21 -16.79 2.39
N THR A 7 -11.86 -17.92 3.01
CA THR A 7 -11.69 -18.01 4.47
C THR A 7 -10.58 -17.09 4.96
N HIS A 8 -9.49 -16.97 4.20
CA HIS A 8 -8.40 -16.04 4.51
C HIS A 8 -8.84 -14.58 4.36
N ARG A 9 -9.62 -14.25 3.33
CA ARG A 9 -10.15 -12.89 3.10
C ARG A 9 -11.11 -12.47 4.21
N LYS A 10 -12.03 -13.36 4.63
CA LYS A 10 -12.92 -13.14 5.79
C LYS A 10 -12.18 -12.84 7.08
N ARG A 11 -10.97 -13.40 7.26
CA ARG A 11 -10.11 -13.10 8.41
C ARG A 11 -9.57 -11.67 8.40
N GLY A 12 -9.33 -11.09 7.22
CA GLY A 12 -8.85 -9.71 7.08
C GLY A 12 -7.38 -9.48 7.42
N PHE A 13 -6.59 -10.52 7.71
CA PHE A 13 -5.15 -10.40 7.99
C PHE A 13 -4.37 -11.72 7.77
N CYS A 14 -3.04 -11.61 7.62
CA CYS A 14 -2.13 -12.75 7.49
C CYS A 14 -1.93 -13.47 8.84
N CYS A 15 -2.18 -14.78 8.91
CA CYS A 15 -2.01 -15.55 10.16
C CYS A 15 -0.58 -16.04 10.46
N GLY A 16 0.38 -15.82 9.55
CA GLY A 16 1.78 -16.22 9.74
C GLY A 16 2.10 -17.71 9.50
N ARG A 17 1.12 -18.56 9.17
CA ARG A 17 1.29 -20.01 8.98
C ARG A 17 1.74 -20.47 7.58
N LYS A 18 2.31 -19.58 6.76
CA LYS A 18 2.74 -19.89 5.36
C LYS A 18 1.68 -20.64 4.53
N CYS A 19 0.42 -20.18 4.60
CA CYS A 19 -0.69 -20.81 3.87
C CYS A 19 -0.45 -20.71 2.36
N ARG A 20 -0.59 -21.82 1.63
CA ARG A 20 -0.33 -21.91 0.18
C ARG A 20 -1.00 -20.79 -0.65
N HIS A 21 -2.22 -20.40 -0.31
CA HIS A 21 -3.00 -19.37 -1.02
C HIS A 21 -3.22 -18.13 -0.15
N CYS A 22 -2.21 -17.68 0.60
CA CYS A 22 -2.34 -16.50 1.46
C CYS A 22 -2.52 -15.22 0.63
N PRO A 23 -3.70 -14.55 0.66
CA PRO A 23 -3.93 -13.37 -0.18
C PRO A 23 -3.12 -12.14 0.26
N TYR A 24 -2.48 -12.20 1.43
CA TYR A 24 -1.74 -11.09 2.06
C TYR A 24 -0.22 -11.16 1.86
N GLY A 25 0.24 -11.81 0.79
CA GLY A 25 1.67 -11.82 0.42
C GLY A 25 2.59 -12.38 1.50
N HIS A 26 2.09 -13.29 2.33
CA HIS A 26 2.82 -13.80 3.48
C HIS A 26 3.34 -12.71 4.45
N TRP A 27 2.57 -11.63 4.62
CA TRP A 27 2.89 -10.51 5.50
C TRP A 27 3.46 -10.91 6.87
N ASN A 28 2.80 -11.82 7.58
CA ASN A 28 3.21 -12.29 8.91
C ASN A 28 4.05 -13.57 8.91
N VAL A 29 4.52 -14.02 7.74
CA VAL A 29 5.51 -15.09 7.66
C VAL A 29 6.90 -14.46 7.73
N ASP A 30 7.81 -15.21 8.36
CA ASP A 30 9.24 -14.88 8.39
C ASP A 30 9.77 -14.56 6.98
N ALA A 31 10.62 -13.53 6.90
CA ALA A 31 11.05 -12.96 5.63
C ALA A 31 11.86 -13.94 4.77
N THR A 32 12.63 -14.85 5.39
CA THR A 32 13.42 -15.85 4.66
C THR A 32 12.55 -16.97 4.08
N ASN A 33 11.30 -17.07 4.54
CA ASN A 33 10.36 -18.14 4.22
C ASN A 33 9.17 -17.71 3.35
N ARG A 34 9.13 -16.45 2.91
CA ARG A 34 8.05 -15.92 2.07
C ARG A 34 8.16 -16.47 0.65
N ALA A 35 7.08 -17.08 0.18
CA ALA A 35 7.01 -17.61 -1.18
C ALA A 35 5.90 -17.00 -2.05
N ASN A 36 5.01 -16.16 -1.49
CA ASN A 36 3.82 -15.70 -2.20
C ASN A 36 3.92 -14.22 -2.55
N ILE A 37 3.79 -13.92 -3.84
CA ILE A 37 3.74 -12.57 -4.39
C ILE A 37 2.27 -12.25 -4.67
N VAL A 38 1.79 -11.10 -4.21
CA VAL A 38 0.39 -10.75 -4.37
C VAL A 38 0.13 -10.24 -5.78
N GLN A 39 -0.89 -10.78 -6.46
CA GLN A 39 -1.26 -10.37 -7.82
C GLN A 39 -2.56 -9.55 -7.86
N THR A 40 -3.09 -9.18 -6.69
CA THR A 40 -4.22 -8.25 -6.55
C THR A 40 -3.93 -7.22 -5.46
N PRO A 41 -4.47 -6.00 -5.52
CA PRO A 41 -4.30 -5.04 -4.43
C PRO A 41 -4.73 -5.62 -3.09
N VAL A 42 -3.87 -5.49 -2.07
CA VAL A 42 -4.13 -6.01 -0.73
C VAL A 42 -3.58 -5.10 0.36
N LEU A 43 -4.42 -4.84 1.37
CA LEU A 43 -4.00 -4.17 2.60
C LEU A 43 -3.37 -5.17 3.58
N CYS A 44 -2.07 -5.02 3.79
CA CYS A 44 -1.32 -5.72 4.81
C CYS A 44 -1.31 -4.91 6.11
N ARG A 45 -2.04 -5.40 7.12
CA ARG A 45 -2.20 -4.68 8.38
C ARG A 45 -1.14 -5.06 9.43
N VAL A 46 -0.58 -4.08 10.12
CA VAL A 46 0.30 -4.27 11.28
C VAL A 46 -0.52 -4.71 12.49
N ARG A 47 -1.74 -4.20 12.64
CA ARG A 47 -2.68 -4.54 13.72
C ARG A 47 -4.03 -4.98 13.16
N LYS A 48 -4.79 -5.75 13.94
CA LYS A 48 -6.19 -6.07 13.60
C LYS A 48 -6.98 -4.76 13.53
N ALA A 49 -7.94 -4.67 12.61
CA ALA A 49 -8.74 -3.45 12.42
C ALA A 49 -9.33 -2.99 13.75
N ALA A 50 -8.90 -1.81 14.23
CA ALA A 50 -9.67 -1.02 15.16
C ALA A 50 -10.78 -0.34 14.36
N GLY A 51 -11.98 -0.21 14.91
CA GLY A 51 -13.14 0.42 14.25
C GLY A 51 -13.00 1.93 14.07
N GLU A 52 -11.79 2.40 13.73
CA GLU A 52 -11.46 3.80 13.54
C GLU A 52 -11.86 4.22 12.13
N SER A 53 -12.99 4.93 12.03
CA SER A 53 -13.36 5.71 10.86
C SER A 53 -12.72 7.09 10.95
N GLY A 54 -12.05 7.52 9.90
CA GLY A 54 -11.51 8.88 9.82
C GLY A 54 -10.77 9.12 8.50
N PRO A 55 -10.30 10.35 8.28
CA PRO A 55 -9.52 10.67 7.09
C PRO A 55 -8.21 9.89 7.02
N VAL A 56 -7.74 9.66 5.80
CA VAL A 56 -6.53 8.85 5.55
C VAL A 56 -5.48 9.66 4.80
N ASP A 57 -4.24 9.53 5.25
CA ASP A 57 -3.05 9.96 4.53
C ASP A 57 -2.44 8.75 3.84
N VAL A 58 -2.48 8.76 2.51
CA VAL A 58 -1.98 7.69 1.65
C VAL A 58 -0.57 8.06 1.22
N LEU A 59 0.43 7.47 1.89
CA LEU A 59 1.83 7.74 1.65
C LEU A 59 2.38 6.79 0.58
N PHE A 60 2.73 7.31 -0.59
CA PHE A 60 3.43 6.55 -1.62
C PHE A 60 4.87 6.27 -1.22
N TRP A 61 5.25 5.00 -1.26
CA TRP A 61 6.49 4.50 -0.71
C TRP A 61 7.27 3.71 -1.75
N SER A 62 8.43 4.25 -2.17
CA SER A 62 9.35 3.59 -3.09
C SER A 62 10.39 2.73 -2.39
N GLY A 63 10.54 2.85 -1.06
CA GLY A 63 11.62 2.20 -0.30
C GLY A 63 12.80 3.11 0.03
N GLY A 64 12.84 4.31 -0.55
CA GLY A 64 13.96 5.25 -0.45
C GLY A 64 13.81 6.36 0.60
N LYS A 65 14.84 7.22 0.64
CA LYS A 65 14.97 8.33 1.58
C LYS A 65 13.87 9.39 1.46
N ASP A 66 13.41 9.68 0.23
CA ASP A 66 12.50 10.81 -0.01
C ASP A 66 11.08 10.49 0.49
N SER A 67 10.61 9.24 0.31
CA SER A 67 9.38 8.75 0.95
C SER A 67 9.48 8.72 2.48
N TYR A 68 10.68 8.45 3.03
CA TYR A 68 10.90 8.51 4.47
C TYR A 68 10.86 9.95 5.01
N LEU A 69 11.46 10.92 4.31
CA LEU A 69 11.37 12.34 4.66
C LEU A 69 9.92 12.84 4.59
N ALA A 70 9.14 12.42 3.59
CA ALA A 70 7.70 12.71 3.52
C ALA A 70 6.95 12.16 4.74
N LEU A 71 7.25 10.92 5.18
CA LEU A 71 6.69 10.35 6.40
C LEU A 71 7.05 11.16 7.66
N LEU A 72 8.32 11.56 7.80
CA LEU A 72 8.75 12.39 8.94
C LEU A 72 7.95 13.69 8.97
N ARG A 73 7.78 14.35 7.82
CA ARG A 73 7.00 15.58 7.73
C ARG A 73 5.52 15.38 8.08
N LEU A 74 4.92 14.27 7.65
CA LEU A 74 3.55 13.92 8.04
C LEU A 74 3.41 13.73 9.54
N ARG A 75 4.37 13.06 10.18
CA ARG A 75 4.37 12.83 11.64
C ARG A 75 4.54 14.12 12.44
N GLU A 76 5.39 15.03 11.98
CA GLU A 76 5.53 16.35 12.60
C GLU A 76 4.26 17.19 12.51
N ARG A 77 3.50 17.04 11.41
CA ARG A 77 2.23 17.73 11.17
C ARG A 77 1.03 16.91 11.62
N ALA A 78 1.22 15.88 12.45
CA ALA A 78 0.17 14.93 12.78
C ALA A 78 -1.11 15.65 13.22
N GLU A 79 -2.11 15.60 12.35
CA GLU A 79 -3.46 16.08 12.62
C GLU A 79 -4.19 14.92 13.30
N GLY A 80 -4.68 15.15 14.52
CA GLY A 80 -5.41 14.12 15.27
C GLY A 80 -6.57 13.54 14.44
N GLY A 81 -6.75 12.22 14.51
CA GLY A 81 -7.82 11.52 13.82
C GLY A 81 -7.51 11.09 12.38
N ARG A 82 -6.33 11.41 11.85
CA ARG A 82 -5.90 10.93 10.52
C ARG A 82 -5.04 9.68 10.62
N ARG A 83 -5.38 8.66 9.83
CA ARG A 83 -4.60 7.42 9.72
C ARG A 83 -3.62 7.53 8.57
N THR A 84 -2.35 7.17 8.78
CA THR A 84 -1.39 7.02 7.68
C THR A 84 -1.32 5.57 7.21
N VAL A 85 -1.44 5.35 5.91
CA VAL A 85 -1.26 4.04 5.26
C VAL A 85 -0.21 4.17 4.16
N MET A 86 0.75 3.25 4.12
CA MET A 86 1.76 3.20 3.06
C MET A 86 1.17 2.50 1.83
N VAL A 87 1.49 3.00 0.63
CA VAL A 87 1.16 2.36 -0.65
C VAL A 87 2.46 2.14 -1.42
N THR A 88 2.66 0.94 -1.96
CA THR A 88 3.78 0.66 -2.86
C THR A 88 3.29 -0.13 -4.06
N THR A 89 3.83 0.19 -5.24
CA THR A 89 3.56 -0.53 -6.47
C THR A 89 4.69 -1.50 -6.78
N HIS A 90 4.40 -2.63 -7.42
CA HIS A 90 5.42 -3.61 -7.78
C HIS A 90 5.04 -4.38 -9.05
N GLY A 91 6.06 -4.89 -9.75
CA GLY A 91 5.87 -5.81 -10.88
C GLY A 91 5.41 -7.21 -10.44
N ARG A 92 5.10 -8.08 -11.39
CA ARG A 92 4.68 -9.47 -11.10
C ARG A 92 5.77 -10.30 -10.41
N ASP A 93 7.02 -9.94 -10.64
CA ASP A 93 8.22 -10.48 -9.99
C ASP A 93 8.34 -10.09 -8.50
N GLY A 94 7.47 -9.20 -8.02
CA GLY A 94 7.47 -8.74 -6.64
C GLY A 94 8.57 -7.70 -6.36
N VAL A 95 9.02 -6.99 -7.39
CA VAL A 95 10.02 -5.93 -7.28
C VAL A 95 9.38 -4.55 -7.45
N VAL A 96 9.79 -3.61 -6.59
CA VAL A 96 9.34 -2.21 -6.60
C VAL A 96 10.22 -1.40 -7.54
N GLY A 97 9.65 -1.02 -8.68
CA GLY A 97 10.12 0.01 -9.61
C GLY A 97 11.62 0.00 -9.96
N GLU A 98 12.09 1.14 -10.47
CA GLU A 98 13.46 1.33 -10.96
C GLU A 98 14.55 1.02 -9.91
N GLN A 99 14.22 1.10 -8.62
CA GLN A 99 15.17 0.86 -7.52
C GLN A 99 15.45 -0.62 -7.25
N HIS A 100 14.75 -1.53 -7.93
CA HIS A 100 14.93 -2.98 -7.81
C HIS A 100 14.83 -3.49 -6.36
N ILE A 101 13.88 -2.93 -5.59
CA ILE A 101 13.68 -3.30 -4.18
C ILE A 101 12.64 -4.42 -4.10
N PRO A 102 12.97 -5.60 -3.54
CA PRO A 102 11.96 -6.64 -3.34
C PRO A 102 10.86 -6.17 -2.39
N VAL A 103 9.59 -6.44 -2.72
CA VAL A 103 8.41 -6.14 -1.88
C VAL A 103 8.61 -6.60 -0.43
N GLY A 104 9.29 -7.74 -0.24
CA GLY A 104 9.62 -8.25 1.09
C GLY A 104 10.38 -7.24 1.98
N ARG A 105 11.26 -6.41 1.40
CA ARG A 105 11.99 -5.33 2.08
C ARG A 105 11.06 -4.17 2.45
N VAL A 106 10.19 -3.75 1.54
CA VAL A 106 9.19 -2.71 1.82
C VAL A 106 8.24 -3.14 2.93
N MET A 107 7.84 -4.41 2.95
CA MET A 107 7.04 -4.97 4.04
C MET A 107 7.78 -4.94 5.39
N GLN A 108 9.09 -5.17 5.41
CA GLN A 108 9.90 -5.04 6.63
C GLN A 108 9.96 -3.58 7.10
N GLN A 109 10.15 -2.63 6.18
CA GLN A 109 10.13 -1.19 6.49
C GLN A 109 8.79 -0.77 7.10
N ALA A 110 7.67 -1.14 6.46
CA ALA A 110 6.33 -0.82 6.95
C ALA A 110 6.08 -1.38 8.36
N LYS A 111 6.52 -2.62 8.63
CA LYS A 111 6.46 -3.20 9.99
C LYS A 111 7.31 -2.44 11.00
N ALA A 112 8.55 -2.08 10.65
CA ALA A 112 9.44 -1.32 11.53
C ALA A 112 8.89 0.08 11.82
N LEU A 113 8.18 0.68 10.87
CA LEU A 113 7.51 1.97 11.01
C LEU A 113 6.17 1.89 11.74
N GLY A 114 5.63 0.69 11.95
CA GLY A 114 4.32 0.46 12.56
C GLY A 114 3.14 0.90 11.68
N LEU A 115 3.31 0.92 10.36
CA LEU A 115 2.31 1.37 9.40
C LEU A 115 1.75 0.23 8.57
N ASP A 116 0.46 0.28 8.28
CA ASP A 116 -0.17 -0.62 7.32
C ASP A 116 0.36 -0.35 5.91
N LEU A 117 0.40 -1.40 5.08
CA LEU A 117 0.92 -1.34 3.73
C LEU A 117 -0.08 -1.90 2.72
N MET A 118 -0.51 -1.08 1.78
CA MET A 118 -1.22 -1.51 0.58
C MET A 118 -0.21 -1.86 -0.51
N LEU A 119 -0.21 -3.13 -0.91
CA LEU A 119 0.57 -3.62 -2.06
C LEU A 119 -0.27 -3.50 -3.32
N VAL A 120 0.29 -2.89 -4.36
CA VAL A 120 -0.39 -2.65 -5.64
C VAL A 120 0.40 -3.31 -6.77
N PRO A 121 -0.03 -4.48 -7.25
CA PRO A 121 0.62 -5.11 -8.39
C PRO A 121 0.31 -4.34 -9.67
N LEU A 122 1.33 -4.11 -10.49
CA LEU A 122 1.24 -3.51 -11.82
C LEU A 122 1.28 -4.60 -12.91
N PRO A 123 0.63 -4.38 -14.06
CA PRO A 123 0.76 -5.26 -15.22
C PRO A 123 2.19 -5.19 -15.80
N ASP A 124 2.57 -6.19 -16.61
CA ASP A 124 3.91 -6.25 -17.22
C ASP A 124 4.15 -5.08 -18.18
N GLU A 125 3.14 -4.75 -19.01
CA GLU A 125 3.13 -3.55 -19.86
C GLU A 125 2.40 -2.42 -19.14
N CYS A 126 3.08 -1.79 -18.17
CA CYS A 126 2.50 -0.72 -17.37
C CYS A 126 2.77 0.67 -17.97
N GLY A 127 1.90 1.11 -18.87
CA GLY A 127 1.81 2.52 -19.25
C GLY A 127 1.21 3.39 -18.13
N ASN A 128 1.23 4.71 -18.33
CA ASN A 128 0.69 5.68 -17.36
C ASN A 128 -0.80 5.43 -17.04
N GLU A 129 -1.62 5.11 -18.04
CA GLU A 129 -3.05 4.83 -17.86
C GLU A 129 -3.29 3.59 -17.00
N ALA A 130 -2.58 2.49 -17.29
CA ALA A 130 -2.65 1.25 -16.52
C ALA A 130 -2.18 1.44 -15.08
N TYR A 131 -1.15 2.27 -14.87
CA TYR A 131 -0.70 2.65 -13.52
C TYR A 131 -1.80 3.41 -12.76
N VAL A 132 -2.40 4.43 -13.36
CA VAL A 132 -3.46 5.24 -12.74
C VAL A 132 -4.68 4.38 -12.41
N GLU A 133 -5.06 3.46 -13.29
CA GLU A 133 -6.15 2.52 -13.05
C GLU A 133 -5.83 1.59 -11.88
N ALA A 134 -4.66 0.93 -11.88
CA ALA A 134 -4.25 0.02 -10.81
C ALA A 134 -4.20 0.72 -9.44
N VAL A 135 -3.65 1.93 -9.39
CA VAL A 135 -3.62 2.76 -8.19
C VAL A 135 -5.04 3.16 -7.78
N GLY A 136 -5.90 3.59 -8.70
CA GLY A 136 -7.29 3.96 -8.41
C GLY A 136 -8.09 2.81 -7.81
N ILE A 137 -7.95 1.60 -8.34
CA ILE A 137 -8.57 0.38 -7.79
C ILE A 137 -8.04 0.10 -6.37
N ALA A 138 -6.73 0.24 -6.16
CA ALA A 138 -6.12 0.04 -4.86
C ALA A 138 -6.57 1.07 -3.82
N LEU A 139 -6.71 2.35 -4.21
CA LEU A 139 -7.22 3.42 -3.34
C LEU A 139 -8.67 3.15 -2.92
N GLY A 140 -9.54 2.77 -3.87
CA GLY A 140 -10.92 2.40 -3.55
C GLY A 140 -10.99 1.27 -2.52
N ARG A 141 -10.25 0.18 -2.77
CA ARG A 141 -10.14 -0.95 -1.83
C ARG A 141 -9.55 -0.55 -0.49
N LEU A 142 -8.53 0.31 -0.47
CA LEU A 142 -7.91 0.81 0.75
C LEU A 142 -8.93 1.51 1.63
N LEU A 143 -9.73 2.41 1.06
CA LEU A 143 -10.74 3.17 1.78
C LEU A 143 -11.86 2.28 2.33
N GLU A 144 -12.29 1.29 1.55
CA GLU A 144 -13.23 0.27 2.03
C GLU A 144 -12.64 -0.54 3.19
N ASP A 145 -11.42 -1.07 3.02
CA ASP A 145 -10.75 -1.91 4.01
C ASP A 145 -10.46 -1.17 5.32
N VAL A 146 -10.19 0.13 5.29
CA VAL A 146 -9.93 0.92 6.52
C VAL A 146 -11.19 1.60 7.06
N GLY A 147 -12.37 1.39 6.47
CA GLY A 147 -13.61 2.02 6.92
C GLY A 147 -13.67 3.53 6.66
N ALA A 148 -12.91 4.03 5.69
CA ALA A 148 -12.81 5.44 5.32
C ALA A 148 -13.51 5.78 3.99
N ALA A 149 -14.38 4.90 3.48
CA ALA A 149 -15.13 5.14 2.23
C ALA A 149 -15.93 6.47 2.28
N GLY A 150 -16.48 6.84 3.44
CA GLY A 150 -17.17 8.12 3.66
C GLY A 150 -16.25 9.35 3.75
N HIS A 151 -14.94 9.16 3.89
CA HIS A 151 -13.94 10.21 4.03
C HIS A 151 -13.10 10.40 2.75
N ARG A 152 -13.57 9.92 1.59
CA ARG A 152 -12.82 9.96 0.33
C ARG A 152 -12.36 11.37 -0.05
N SER A 153 -13.22 12.37 0.11
CA SER A 153 -12.89 13.78 -0.18
C SER A 153 -11.82 14.37 0.75
N GLU A 154 -11.62 13.77 1.93
CA GLU A 154 -10.64 14.20 2.91
C GLU A 154 -9.33 13.40 2.82
N CYS A 155 -9.26 12.41 1.92
CA CYS A 155 -8.07 11.60 1.72
C CYS A 155 -6.97 12.42 1.05
N ARG A 156 -5.75 12.30 1.58
CA ARG A 156 -4.58 13.00 1.04
C ARG A 156 -3.63 12.00 0.44
N LEU A 157 -3.28 12.18 -0.83
CA LEU A 157 -2.18 11.44 -1.45
C LEU A 157 -0.88 12.18 -1.16
N VAL A 158 0.10 11.48 -0.61
CA VAL A 158 1.36 12.06 -0.14
C VAL A 158 2.52 11.39 -0.86
N PHE A 159 3.36 12.21 -1.49
CA PHE A 159 4.51 11.77 -2.28
C PHE A 159 5.80 12.43 -1.80
N GLY A 160 6.92 11.71 -1.93
CA GLY A 160 8.26 12.21 -1.66
C GLY A 160 8.97 12.72 -2.92
N ASP A 161 8.31 13.57 -3.71
CA ASP A 161 8.78 14.00 -5.05
C ASP A 161 9.78 15.17 -4.97
N LEU A 162 10.86 14.99 -4.20
CA LEU A 162 11.88 16.01 -4.03
C LEU A 162 12.62 16.23 -5.37
N HIS A 163 12.53 17.45 -5.92
CA HIS A 163 13.11 17.84 -7.23
C HIS A 163 12.52 17.14 -8.46
N LEU A 164 11.25 16.70 -8.41
CA LEU A 164 10.56 16.05 -9.52
C LEU A 164 9.28 16.81 -9.92
N GLN A 165 9.42 18.07 -10.32
CA GLN A 165 8.29 18.97 -10.60
C GLN A 165 7.37 18.44 -11.72
N ASP A 166 7.94 17.91 -12.80
CA ASP A 166 7.15 17.40 -13.93
C ASP A 166 6.32 16.17 -13.53
N ILE A 167 6.92 15.26 -12.76
CA ILE A 167 6.23 14.07 -12.24
C ILE A 167 5.15 14.47 -11.25
N ARG A 168 5.43 15.47 -10.40
CA ARG A 168 4.45 16.01 -9.47
C ARG A 168 3.24 16.59 -10.21
N ALA A 169 3.47 17.45 -11.20
CA ALA A 169 2.40 18.05 -11.99
C ALA A 169 1.55 16.98 -12.70
N TRP A 170 2.21 15.98 -13.29
CA TRP A 170 1.53 14.84 -13.90
C TRP A 170 0.65 14.05 -12.91
N ARG A 171 1.14 13.79 -11.69
CA ARG A 171 0.35 13.10 -10.64
C ARG A 171 -0.82 13.94 -10.16
N GLU A 172 -0.59 15.24 -9.95
CA GLU A 172 -1.64 16.19 -9.56
C GLU A 172 -2.73 16.30 -10.63
N ASP A 173 -2.42 16.10 -11.91
CA ASP A 173 -3.41 16.06 -12.99
C ASP A 173 -4.17 14.71 -13.02
N CYS A 174 -3.43 13.60 -13.05
CA CYS A 174 -4.01 12.27 -13.28
C CYS A 174 -4.68 11.62 -12.05
N LEU A 175 -4.25 11.96 -10.83
CA LEU A 175 -4.76 11.36 -9.58
C LEU A 175 -5.73 12.26 -8.82
N LYS A 176 -6.02 13.46 -9.33
CA LYS A 176 -7.00 14.37 -8.71
C LYS A 176 -8.38 13.74 -8.69
N GLY A 177 -9.04 13.80 -7.53
CA GLY A 177 -10.41 13.29 -7.34
C GLY A 177 -10.52 11.76 -7.27
N ARG A 178 -9.39 11.03 -7.24
CA ARG A 178 -9.37 9.59 -6.99
C ARG A 178 -9.49 9.28 -5.51
#